data_AF-A0A6M9PHF1-F1
#
_entry.id   AF-A0A6M9PHF1-F1
#
_cell.length_a   1.000
_cell.length_b   1.000
_cell.length_c   1.000
_cell.angle_alpha   90.00
_cell.angle_beta   90.00
_cell.angle_gamma   90.00
#
_symmetry.space_group_name_H-M   'P 1'
#
loop_
_entity.id
_entity.type
_entity.pdbx_description
1 polymer ?
#
loop_
_entity_poly.entity_id
_entity_poly.type
_entity_poly.pdbx_seq_one_letter_code
_entity_poly.pdbx_strand_id
1 'polypeptide(L)' 'MTALLSLLMSAVLFGCSLYPDVNRDPAKNNQATFRQDAVDCARAYPESGSGTHIKQRIGCMNLKGWR' A
#
# COMPACT_ATOMS: atom_id res chain seq x y z
N MET A 1 24.20 11.32 -10.85
CA MET A 1 22.85 11.67 -10.35
C MET A 1 21.80 10.63 -10.76
N THR A 2 21.83 10.10 -11.98
CA THR A 2 20.88 9.08 -12.49
C THR A 2 20.95 7.71 -11.79
N ALA A 3 22.15 7.23 -11.46
CA ALA A 3 22.33 5.92 -10.82
C ALA A 3 21.70 5.86 -9.41
N LEU A 4 21.81 6.94 -8.63
CA LEU A 4 21.25 7.01 -7.28
C LEU A 4 19.71 6.99 -7.30
N LEU A 5 19.10 7.74 -8.22
CA LEU A 5 17.64 7.75 -8.39
C LEU A 5 17.12 6.37 -8.79
N SER A 6 17.84 5.69 -9.68
CA SER A 6 17.49 4.33 -10.11
C SER A 6 17.55 3.34 -8.94
N LEU A 7 18.60 3.43 -8.10
CA LEU A 7 18.74 2.59 -6.91
C LEU A 7 17.59 2.83 -5.90
N LEU A 8 17.20 4.09 -5.67
CA LEU A 8 16.11 4.44 -4.78
C LEU A 8 14.76 3.90 -5.27
N MET A 9 14.48 4.01 -6.57
CA MET A 9 13.25 3.45 -7.16
C MET A 9 13.19 1.93 -7.04
N SER A 10 14.30 1.25 -7.32
CA SER A 10 14.40 -0.20 -7.13
C SER A 10 14.15 -0.61 -5.69
N ALA A 11 14.69 0.13 -4.71
CA ALA A 11 14.47 -0.14 -3.29
C ALA A 11 13.00 0.01 -2.88
N VAL A 12 12.28 1.02 -3.40
CA VAL A 12 10.85 1.20 -3.15
C VAL A 12 10.03 0.06 -3.73
N LEU A 13 10.29 -0.33 -4.98
CA LEU A 13 9.60 -1.43 -5.64
C LEU A 13 9.85 -2.77 -4.94
N PHE A 14 11.09 -3.01 -4.50
CA PHE A 14 11.44 -4.20 -3.71
C PHE A 14 10.76 -4.19 -2.34
N GLY A 15 10.62 -3.04 -1.68
CA GLY A 15 9.81 -2.92 -0.46
C GLY A 15 8.35 -3.31 -0.69
N CYS A 16 7.75 -2.89 -1.81
CA CYS A 16 6.38 -3.26 -2.15
C CYS A 16 6.21 -4.75 -2.49
N SER A 17 7.22 -5.41 -3.09
CA SER A 17 7.13 -6.84 -3.40
C SER A 17 7.06 -7.72 -2.15
N LEU A 18 7.61 -7.25 -1.02
CA LEU A 18 7.53 -7.92 0.29
C LEU A 18 6.17 -7.78 0.97
N TYR A 19 5.33 -6.85 0.53
CA TYR A 19 3.99 -6.69 1.10
C TYR A 19 3.10 -7.88 0.73
N PRO A 20 2.30 -8.47 1.62
CA PRO A 20 1.44 -9.59 1.25
C PRO A 20 0.31 -9.14 0.31
N ASP A 21 0.05 -9.97 -0.70
CA ASP A 21 -1.03 -9.74 -1.68
C ASP A 21 -2.39 -10.19 -1.15
N VAL A 22 -2.39 -11.03 -0.12
CA VAL A 22 -3.59 -11.58 0.50
C VAL A 22 -3.74 -11.07 1.92
N ASN A 23 -4.98 -10.79 2.29
CA ASN A 23 -5.36 -10.55 3.67
C ASN A 23 -5.31 -11.87 4.45
N ARG A 24 -4.97 -11.76 5.74
CA ARG A 24 -5.04 -12.88 6.69
C ARG A 24 -6.45 -13.43 6.83
N ASP A 25 -7.45 -12.56 6.73
CA ASP A 25 -8.86 -12.95 6.64
C ASP A 25 -9.22 -13.23 5.17
N PRO A 26 -9.50 -14.50 4.80
CA PRO A 26 -9.86 -14.87 3.44
C PRO A 26 -11.12 -14.17 2.92
N ALA A 27 -12.06 -13.81 3.80
CA ALA A 27 -13.27 -13.09 3.40
C ALA A 27 -12.95 -11.69 2.84
N LYS A 28 -11.79 -11.15 3.20
CA LYS A 28 -11.31 -9.84 2.75
C LYS A 28 -10.40 -9.90 1.51
N ASN A 29 -10.22 -11.07 0.90
CA ASN A 29 -9.43 -11.23 -0.33
C ASN A 29 -10.21 -10.86 -1.59
N ASN A 30 -10.78 -9.65 -1.61
CA ASN A 30 -11.50 -9.13 -2.76
C ASN A 30 -11.31 -7.61 -2.88
N GLN A 31 -11.44 -7.08 -4.09
CA GLN A 31 -11.21 -5.66 -4.36
C GLN A 31 -12.19 -4.74 -3.64
N ALA A 32 -13.46 -5.15 -3.49
CA ALA A 32 -14.49 -4.33 -2.87
C ALA A 32 -14.16 -4.06 -1.40
N THR A 33 -13.80 -5.11 -0.64
CA THR A 33 -13.39 -4.99 0.75
C THR A 33 -12.08 -4.22 0.89
N PHE A 34 -11.11 -4.41 -0.01
CA PHE A 34 -9.87 -3.63 0.01
C PHE A 34 -10.13 -2.12 -0.15
N ARG A 35 -10.97 -1.72 -1.12
CA ARG A 35 -11.32 -0.31 -1.35
C ARG A 35 -11.98 0.31 -0.12
N GLN A 36 -12.92 -0.41 0.47
CA GLN A 36 -13.63 0.05 1.66
C GLN A 36 -12.67 0.20 2.85
N ASP A 37 -11.84 -0.82 3.11
CA ASP A 37 -10.80 -0.77 4.15
C ASP A 37 -9.85 0.42 3.96
N ALA A 38 -9.44 0.72 2.72
CA ALA A 38 -8.54 1.82 2.43
C ALA A 38 -9.16 3.18 2.79
N VAL A 39 -10.46 3.37 2.50
CA VAL A 39 -11.21 4.58 2.87
C VAL A 39 -11.39 4.67 4.38
N ASP A 40 -11.79 3.58 5.03
CA ASP A 40 -12.03 3.55 6.48
C ASP A 40 -10.73 3.79 7.26
N CYS A 41 -9.62 3.25 6.78
CA CYS A 41 -8.31 3.45 7.39
C CYS A 41 -7.84 4.92 7.27
N ALA A 42 -8.11 5.59 6.14
CA ALA A 42 -7.83 7.01 5.99
C ALA A 42 -8.69 7.90 6.90
N ARG A 43 -9.95 7.50 7.14
CA ARG A 43 -10.89 8.22 8.02
C ARG A 43 -10.64 8.02 9.50
N ALA A 44 -10.13 6.85 9.90
CA ALA A 44 -9.89 6.53 11.31
C ALA A 44 -8.74 7.32 11.93
N TYR A 45 -7.83 7.88 11.12
CA TYR A 45 -6.67 8.62 11.59
C TYR A 45 -6.46 9.97 10.88
N PRO A 46 -7.43 10.90 10.93
CA PRO A 46 -7.37 12.17 10.19
C PRO A 46 -6.25 13.11 10.66
N GLU A 47 -5.91 13.06 11.96
CA GLU A 47 -4.87 13.89 12.60
C GLU A 47 -3.48 13.26 12.55
N SER A 48 -3.38 11.99 12.13
CA SER A 48 -2.09 11.36 11.95
C SER A 48 -1.40 11.97 10.72
N GLY A 49 -0.48 12.91 10.96
CA GLY A 49 0.48 13.37 9.94
C GLY A 49 1.28 12.21 9.30
N SER A 50 1.14 10.99 9.84
CA SER A 50 1.81 9.73 9.50
C SER A 50 0.96 8.73 8.70
N GLY A 51 -0.19 9.12 8.14
CA GLY A 51 -0.94 8.32 7.16
C GLY A 51 -0.09 7.82 5.97
N THR A 52 1.17 8.26 5.85
CA THR A 52 2.27 7.70 5.06
C THR A 52 2.32 6.17 5.06
N HIS A 53 2.21 5.49 6.20
CA HIS A 53 2.25 4.00 6.20
C HIS A 53 1.01 3.40 5.52
N ILE A 54 -0.16 4.01 5.72
CA ILE A 54 -1.42 3.62 5.07
C ILE A 54 -1.34 3.92 3.57
N LYS A 55 -0.85 5.10 3.19
CA LYS A 55 -0.64 5.51 1.79
C LYS A 55 0.38 4.63 1.08
N GLN A 56 1.47 4.27 1.75
CA GLN A 56 2.48 3.35 1.23
C GLN A 56 1.88 1.97 1.00
N ARG A 57 1.10 1.45 1.96
CA ARG A 57 0.33 0.20 1.80
C ARG A 57 -0.61 0.27 0.60
N ILE A 58 -1.47 1.29 0.54
CA ILE A 58 -2.42 1.48 -0.56
C ILE A 58 -1.66 1.57 -1.89
N GLY A 59 -0.56 2.31 -1.95
CA GLY A 59 0.29 2.44 -3.12
C GLY A 59 0.86 1.11 -3.60
N CYS A 60 1.45 0.31 -2.69
CA CYS A 60 1.97 -1.01 -3.03
C CYS A 60 0.85 -1.94 -3.54
N MET A 61 -0.32 -1.92 -2.92
CA MET A 61 -1.45 -2.75 -3.34
C MET A 61 -2.01 -2.31 -4.71
N ASN A 62 -2.09 -1.00 -4.97
CA ASN A 62 -2.46 -0.46 -6.28
C ASN A 62 -1.48 -0.88 -7.39
N LEU A 63 -0.16 -0.88 -7.11
CA LEU A 63 0.87 -1.37 -8.05
C LEU A 63 0.66 -2.85 -8.41
N LYS A 64 0.05 -3.61 -7.50
CA LYS A 64 -0.27 -5.03 -7.67
C LYS A 64 -1.65 -5.29 -8.26
N GLY A 65 -2.39 -4.23 -8.61
CA GLY A 65 -3.71 -4.34 -9.25
C GLY A 65 -4.90 -4.38 -8.27
N TRP A 66 -4.68 -4.14 -6.98
CA TRP A 66 -5.75 -3.96 -6.00
C TRP A 66 -6.17 -2.50 -6.02
N ARG A 67 -7.16 -2.16 -6.84
CA ARG A 67 -7.64 -0.79 -7.00
C ARG A 67 -9.12 -0.77 -7.22
#